data_AF-A0A066ZQ66-F1
#
_entry.id   AF-A0A066ZQ66-F1
#
_cell.length_a   1.000
_cell.length_b   1.000
_cell.length_c   1.000
_cell.angle_alpha   90.00
_cell.angle_beta   90.00
_cell.angle_gamma   90.00
#
_symmetry.space_group_name_H-M   'P 1'
#
loop_
_entity.id
_entity.type
_entity.pdbx_description
1 polymer ?
#
loop_
_entity_poly.entity_id
_entity_poly.type
_entity_poly.pdbx_seq_one_letter_code
_entity_poly.pdbx_strand_id
1 'polypeptide(L)'
;MSGTSKPVLPIYIWVLLTAIGLTALLLLLVPSQEEVSPELLPWNSQYTKDNHLQALGLTLEASTVADAEKLFGKDIEVQIFSKKDESNKTAEIFFPFISIAAITGSLTATLDVPEKTLDVMYSRGVKTTVNSLGNRQVTPVSSDAKALLEYKIKNLTLVPKKQLTERGVKLRFGEPDRVTQNSDGSTRWVYVNKGVEIILNPDGPDALQYYRVQ
;
A
#
# COMPACT_ATOMS: atom_id res chain seq x y z
N MET A 1 55.27 -13.01 -57.64
CA MET A 1 53.94 -12.49 -57.25
C MET A 1 53.23 -13.57 -56.45
N SER A 2 53.33 -13.56 -55.11
CA SER A 2 52.59 -14.49 -54.25
C SER A 2 51.46 -13.74 -53.56
N GLY A 3 50.23 -13.96 -54.02
CA GLY A 3 49.03 -13.40 -53.40
C GLY A 3 48.74 -14.13 -52.09
N THR A 4 49.03 -13.48 -50.96
CA THR A 4 48.57 -13.94 -49.65
C THR A 4 47.07 -13.71 -49.56
N SER A 5 46.25 -14.77 -49.60
CA SER A 5 44.83 -14.67 -49.30
C SER A 5 44.66 -14.32 -47.82
N LYS A 6 43.94 -13.22 -47.55
CA LYS A 6 43.59 -12.84 -46.18
C LYS A 6 42.66 -13.91 -45.62
N PRO A 7 42.90 -14.46 -44.42
CA PRO A 7 42.00 -15.44 -43.83
C PRO A 7 40.63 -14.78 -43.61
N VAL A 8 39.61 -15.29 -44.30
CA VAL A 8 38.22 -14.87 -44.11
C VAL A 8 37.65 -15.71 -42.98
N LEU A 9 37.18 -15.04 -41.93
CA LEU A 9 36.60 -15.70 -40.78
C LEU A 9 35.33 -16.49 -41.21
N PRO A 10 35.15 -17.74 -40.75
CA PRO A 10 33.95 -18.51 -41.06
C PRO A 10 32.66 -17.82 -40.59
N ILE A 11 31.58 -17.97 -41.35
CA ILE A 11 30.28 -17.31 -41.10
C ILE A 11 29.73 -17.60 -39.69
N TYR A 12 29.94 -18.81 -39.16
CA TYR A 12 29.46 -19.16 -37.82
C TYR A 12 30.12 -18.34 -36.70
N ILE A 13 31.37 -17.87 -36.90
CA ILE A 13 32.05 -17.02 -35.91
C ILE A 13 31.42 -15.62 -35.91
N TRP A 14 31.06 -15.11 -37.09
CA TRP A 14 30.32 -13.85 -37.19
C TRP A 14 28.97 -13.96 -36.49
N VAL A 15 28.18 -15.00 -36.77
CA VAL A 15 26.88 -15.22 -36.12
C VAL A 15 27.02 -15.29 -34.59
N LEU A 16 28.03 -15.99 -34.08
CA LEU A 16 28.30 -16.09 -32.65
C LEU A 16 28.64 -14.71 -32.05
N LEU A 17 29.49 -13.93 -32.71
CA LEU A 17 29.85 -12.59 -32.25
C LEU A 17 28.66 -11.63 -32.27
N THR A 18 27.79 -11.69 -33.30
CA THR A 18 26.57 -10.88 -33.34
C THR A 18 25.60 -11.29 -32.25
N ALA A 19 25.44 -12.59 -32.00
CA ALA A 19 24.58 -13.10 -30.93
C ALA A 19 25.07 -12.63 -29.55
N ILE A 20 26.36 -12.78 -29.25
CA ILE A 20 26.97 -12.31 -28.00
C ILE A 20 26.83 -10.78 -27.88
N GLY A 21 27.09 -10.04 -28.95
CA GLY A 21 26.95 -8.58 -28.96
C GLY A 21 25.51 -8.12 -28.71
N LEU A 22 24.53 -8.78 -29.34
CA LEU A 22 23.11 -8.52 -29.12
C LEU A 22 22.69 -8.88 -27.70
N THR A 23 23.13 -10.02 -27.15
CA THR A 23 22.84 -10.40 -25.77
C THR A 23 23.46 -9.42 -24.77
N ALA A 24 24.71 -9.02 -24.98
CA ALA A 24 25.38 -8.02 -24.13
C ALA A 24 24.66 -6.65 -24.21
N LEU A 25 24.24 -6.23 -25.40
CA LEU A 25 23.45 -5.02 -25.59
C LEU A 25 22.11 -5.13 -24.83
N LEU A 26 21.39 -6.25 -24.98
CA LEU A 26 20.13 -6.47 -24.25
C LEU A 26 20.31 -6.46 -22.73
N LEU A 27 21.42 -6.98 -22.20
CA LEU A 27 21.75 -6.92 -20.77
C LEU A 27 22.04 -5.49 -20.30
N LEU A 28 22.65 -4.64 -21.14
CA LEU A 28 22.85 -3.21 -20.84
C LEU A 28 21.53 -2.41 -20.87
N LEU A 29 20.51 -2.91 -21.56
CA LEU A 29 19.16 -2.33 -21.58
C LEU A 29 18.29 -2.83 -20.42
N VAL A 30 18.74 -3.79 -19.60
CA VAL A 30 17.99 -4.18 -18.40
C VAL A 30 18.02 -2.98 -17.45
N PRO A 31 16.86 -2.33 -17.19
CA PRO A 31 16.83 -1.23 -16.24
C PRO A 31 17.34 -1.76 -14.90
N SER A 32 18.25 -1.02 -14.27
CA SER A 32 18.64 -1.28 -12.88
C SER A 32 17.34 -1.41 -12.08
N GLN A 33 17.11 -2.54 -11.41
CA GLN A 33 15.98 -2.65 -10.50
C GLN A 33 16.15 -1.52 -9.49
N GLU A 34 15.29 -0.50 -9.55
CA GLU A 34 15.25 0.52 -8.52
C GLU A 34 14.99 -0.22 -7.21
N GLU A 35 15.99 -0.22 -6.32
CA GLU A 35 15.85 -0.83 -5.01
C GLU A 35 14.67 -0.13 -4.32
N VAL A 36 13.62 -0.89 -4.04
CA VAL A 36 12.45 -0.36 -3.36
C VAL A 36 12.90 0.19 -2.01
N SER A 37 12.61 1.46 -1.75
CA SER A 37 12.95 2.11 -0.49
C SER A 37 12.51 1.22 0.68
N PRO A 38 13.42 0.86 1.61
CA PRO A 38 13.07 0.04 2.77
C PRO A 38 11.90 0.60 3.57
N GLU A 39 11.70 1.93 3.57
CA GLU A 39 10.62 2.60 4.29
C GLU A 39 9.21 2.25 3.76
N LEU A 40 9.12 1.83 2.49
CA LEU A 40 7.85 1.40 1.88
C LEU A 40 7.45 0.00 2.32
N LEU A 41 8.40 -0.82 2.79
CA LEU A 41 8.17 -2.23 3.07
C LEU A 41 7.22 -2.39 4.28
N PRO A 42 6.15 -3.22 4.16
CA PRO A 42 5.13 -3.33 5.21
C PRO A 42 5.63 -3.70 6.61
N TRP A 43 6.77 -4.39 6.74
CA TRP A 43 7.36 -4.84 8.01
C TRP A 43 8.37 -3.86 8.63
N ASN A 44 8.68 -2.77 7.93
CA ASN A 44 9.61 -1.74 8.38
C ASN A 44 8.91 -0.56 9.06
N SER A 45 7.64 -0.72 9.46
CA SER A 45 6.98 0.29 10.28
C SER A 45 7.66 0.43 11.65
N GLN A 46 7.79 1.67 12.10
CA GLN A 46 8.53 2.02 13.31
C GLN A 46 8.11 3.39 13.85
N TYR A 47 8.28 3.60 15.15
CA TYR A 47 8.13 4.93 15.75
C TYR A 47 9.39 5.77 15.53
N THR A 48 9.21 7.04 15.18
CA THR A 48 10.28 8.03 15.14
C THR A 48 10.72 8.43 16.55
N LYS A 49 11.82 9.19 16.66
CA LYS A 49 12.27 9.76 17.93
C LYS A 49 11.22 10.68 18.58
N ASP A 50 10.39 11.32 17.76
CA ASP A 50 9.30 12.20 18.19
C ASP A 50 7.99 11.43 18.43
N ASN A 51 8.04 10.09 18.47
CA ASN A 51 6.92 9.19 18.74
C ASN A 51 5.78 9.24 17.70
N HIS A 52 6.12 9.56 16.44
CA HIS A 52 5.21 9.42 15.31
C HIS A 52 5.39 8.05 14.67
N LEU A 53 4.33 7.42 14.20
CA LEU A 53 4.43 6.14 13.49
C LEU A 53 4.77 6.38 12.03
N GLN A 54 5.87 5.80 11.55
CA GLN A 54 6.20 5.67 10.14
C GLN A 54 5.76 4.31 9.63
N ALA A 55 5.04 4.28 8.51
CA ALA A 55 4.61 3.06 7.84
C ALA A 55 4.41 3.32 6.35
N LEU A 56 4.85 2.38 5.50
CA LEU A 56 4.67 2.45 4.04
C LEU A 56 5.19 3.77 3.43
N GLY A 57 6.32 4.29 3.93
CA GLY A 57 6.92 5.57 3.51
C GLY A 57 6.15 6.82 3.94
N LEU A 58 5.11 6.69 4.77
CA LEU A 58 4.32 7.80 5.30
C LEU A 58 4.51 7.93 6.81
N THR A 59 4.42 9.15 7.32
CA THR A 59 4.41 9.44 8.77
C THR A 59 2.98 9.77 9.18
N LEU A 60 2.36 8.92 10.00
CA LEU A 60 0.99 9.15 10.49
C LEU A 60 0.91 10.47 11.28
N GLU A 61 -0.24 11.12 11.20
CA GLU A 61 -0.56 12.44 11.77
C GLU A 61 0.27 13.60 11.18
N ALA A 62 1.15 13.34 10.19
CA ALA A 62 2.00 14.36 9.55
C ALA A 62 1.92 14.36 8.01
N SER A 63 1.92 13.18 7.37
CA SER A 63 1.79 13.03 5.93
C SER A 63 0.39 13.36 5.43
N THR A 64 0.33 13.90 4.22
CA THR A 64 -0.92 14.28 3.53
C THR A 64 -1.32 13.24 2.48
N VAL A 65 -2.51 13.39 1.88
CA VAL A 65 -2.92 12.56 0.74
C VAL A 65 -1.99 12.77 -0.46
N ALA A 66 -1.53 14.00 -0.70
CA ALA A 66 -0.58 14.29 -1.76
C ALA A 66 0.77 13.55 -1.59
N ASP A 67 1.17 13.24 -0.36
CA ASP A 67 2.37 12.43 -0.11
C ASP A 67 2.11 10.95 -0.43
N ALA A 68 0.93 10.44 -0.08
CA ALA A 68 0.52 9.09 -0.47
C ALA A 68 0.39 8.94 -2.00
N GLU A 69 -0.16 9.93 -2.70
CA GLU A 69 -0.27 9.92 -4.17
C GLU A 69 1.09 9.83 -4.88
N LYS A 70 2.14 10.47 -4.33
CA LYS A 70 3.50 10.36 -4.87
C LYS A 70 4.05 8.93 -4.79
N LEU A 71 3.63 8.17 -3.79
CA LEU A 71 4.11 6.81 -3.54
C LEU A 71 3.25 5.75 -4.26
N PHE A 72 1.94 5.96 -4.31
CA PHE A 72 0.97 4.93 -4.68
C PHE A 72 0.16 5.25 -5.94
N GLY A 73 0.31 6.44 -6.51
CA GLY A 73 -0.42 6.90 -7.68
C GLY A 73 -1.65 7.74 -7.34
N LYS A 74 -2.29 8.29 -8.38
CA LYS A 74 -3.40 9.24 -8.25
C LYS A 74 -4.79 8.63 -8.50
N ASP A 75 -4.84 7.32 -8.76
CA ASP A 75 -6.11 6.61 -8.86
C ASP A 75 -6.64 6.41 -7.45
N ILE A 76 -7.56 7.28 -7.03
CA ILE A 76 -8.10 7.32 -5.68
C ILE A 76 -9.62 7.50 -5.69
N GLU A 77 -10.27 6.93 -4.68
CA GLU A 77 -11.65 7.21 -4.34
C GLU A 77 -11.74 7.87 -2.97
N VAL A 78 -12.50 8.95 -2.86
CA VAL A 78 -12.76 9.64 -1.59
C VAL A 78 -14.15 9.27 -1.11
N GLN A 79 -14.25 8.75 0.10
CA GLN A 79 -15.52 8.35 0.70
C GLN A 79 -15.60 8.77 2.17
N ILE A 80 -16.81 9.01 2.66
CA ILE A 80 -17.09 9.22 4.08
C ILE A 80 -17.94 8.05 4.57
N PHE A 81 -17.45 7.31 5.56
CA PHE A 81 -18.15 6.17 6.15
C PHE A 81 -18.85 6.57 7.44
N SER A 82 -19.92 5.87 7.79
CA SER A 82 -20.57 5.96 9.11
C SER A 82 -21.13 4.60 9.54
N LYS A 83 -21.38 4.45 10.84
CA LYS A 83 -22.22 3.36 11.35
C LYS A 83 -23.67 3.54 10.89
N LYS A 84 -24.49 2.50 11.12
CA LYS A 84 -25.93 2.49 10.77
C LYS A 84 -26.72 3.65 11.40
N ASP A 85 -26.34 4.05 12.61
CA ASP A 85 -26.90 5.19 13.36
C ASP A 85 -26.26 6.54 12.97
N GLU A 86 -25.46 6.56 11.90
CA GLU A 86 -24.70 7.71 11.41
C GLU A 86 -23.61 8.23 12.38
N SER A 87 -23.31 7.47 13.44
CA SER A 87 -22.18 7.77 14.33
C SER A 87 -20.83 7.38 13.73
N ASN A 88 -19.75 7.83 14.38
CA ASN A 88 -18.37 7.44 14.08
C ASN A 88 -17.98 7.67 12.61
N LYS A 89 -18.18 8.91 12.12
CA LYS A 89 -17.85 9.23 10.74
C LYS A 89 -16.34 9.24 10.52
N THR A 90 -15.91 8.68 9.39
CA THR A 90 -14.51 8.70 8.95
C THR A 90 -14.44 9.08 7.48
N ALA A 91 -13.51 9.97 7.13
CA ALA A 91 -13.15 10.17 5.72
C ALA A 91 -11.99 9.26 5.36
N GLU A 92 -12.09 8.61 4.22
CA GLU A 92 -11.13 7.63 3.72
C GLU A 92 -10.76 7.91 2.26
N ILE A 93 -9.47 7.76 1.97
CA ILE A 93 -8.92 7.74 0.62
C ILE A 93 -8.58 6.30 0.29
N PHE A 94 -9.25 5.75 -0.71
CA PHE A 94 -9.05 4.39 -1.18
C PHE A 94 -8.22 4.38 -2.46
N PHE A 95 -7.08 3.71 -2.41
CA PHE A 95 -6.25 3.38 -3.55
C PHE A 95 -6.60 1.95 -3.97
N PRO A 96 -7.34 1.74 -5.07
CA PRO A 96 -7.83 0.42 -5.48
C PRO A 96 -6.68 -0.53 -5.86
N PHE A 97 -5.55 0.03 -6.29
CA PHE A 97 -4.36 -0.73 -6.62
C PHE A 97 -3.10 0.01 -6.19
N ILE A 98 -2.24 -0.71 -5.44
CA ILE A 98 -0.89 -0.29 -5.11
C ILE A 98 0.09 -1.44 -5.37
N SER A 99 1.35 -1.10 -5.61
CA SER A 99 2.44 -2.08 -5.71
C SER A 99 3.65 -1.63 -4.91
N ILE A 100 4.10 -2.47 -3.99
CA ILE A 100 5.28 -2.26 -3.16
C ILE A 100 6.19 -3.47 -3.34
N ALA A 101 7.28 -3.32 -4.10
CA ALA A 101 8.08 -4.46 -4.55
C ALA A 101 7.19 -5.55 -5.18
N ALA A 102 7.24 -6.78 -4.66
CA ALA A 102 6.43 -7.90 -5.11
C ALA A 102 5.02 -7.97 -4.51
N ILE A 103 4.64 -7.02 -3.64
CA ILE A 103 3.34 -6.99 -2.95
C ILE A 103 2.41 -6.09 -3.74
N THR A 104 1.27 -6.65 -4.14
CA THR A 104 0.17 -5.89 -4.76
C THR A 104 -1.06 -5.98 -3.89
N GLY A 105 -1.87 -4.93 -3.85
CA GLY A 105 -3.08 -4.89 -3.04
C GLY A 105 -3.82 -3.57 -3.20
N SER A 106 -4.70 -3.28 -2.27
CA SER A 106 -5.30 -1.96 -2.11
C SER A 106 -4.83 -1.31 -0.81
N LEU A 107 -4.93 0.01 -0.75
CA LEU A 107 -4.58 0.80 0.42
C LEU A 107 -5.73 1.73 0.77
N THR A 108 -6.08 1.80 2.05
CA THR A 108 -6.99 2.82 2.56
C THR A 108 -6.24 3.72 3.52
N ALA A 109 -6.31 5.04 3.31
CA ALA A 109 -5.85 6.04 4.25
C ALA A 109 -7.04 6.71 4.93
N THR A 110 -7.17 6.54 6.24
CA THR A 110 -8.17 7.26 7.03
C THR A 110 -7.61 8.63 7.41
N LEU A 111 -8.40 9.69 7.23
CA LEU A 111 -7.98 11.06 7.46
C LEU A 111 -8.32 11.54 8.87
N ASP A 112 -7.48 12.43 9.41
CA ASP A 112 -7.73 13.13 10.67
C ASP A 112 -8.58 14.39 10.42
N VAL A 113 -9.88 14.20 10.32
CA VAL A 113 -10.85 15.28 10.03
C VAL A 113 -11.72 15.55 11.26
N PRO A 114 -11.90 16.81 11.68
CA PRO A 114 -12.80 17.14 12.77
C PRO A 114 -14.23 16.66 12.49
N GLU A 115 -14.87 16.03 13.48
CA GLU A 115 -16.21 15.44 13.37
C GLU A 115 -17.25 16.43 12.81
N LYS A 116 -17.28 17.67 13.31
CA LYS A 116 -18.17 18.73 12.82
C LYS A 116 -18.00 19.00 11.32
N THR A 117 -16.78 18.88 10.79
CA THR A 117 -16.51 19.05 9.36
C THR A 117 -17.04 17.86 8.57
N LEU A 118 -16.80 16.63 9.06
CA LEU A 118 -17.34 15.42 8.45
C LEU A 118 -18.87 15.43 8.41
N ASP A 119 -19.55 15.89 9.47
CA ASP A 119 -21.02 15.97 9.49
C ASP A 119 -21.56 16.88 8.38
N VAL A 120 -20.94 18.05 8.20
CA VAL A 120 -21.32 19.00 7.14
C VAL A 120 -21.07 18.41 5.76
N MET A 121 -19.90 17.83 5.51
CA MET A 121 -19.57 17.19 4.22
C MET A 121 -20.48 15.99 3.93
N TYR A 122 -20.72 15.15 4.93
CA TYR A 122 -21.56 13.95 4.84
C TYR A 122 -23.01 14.29 4.48
N SER A 123 -23.59 15.31 5.13
CA SER A 123 -24.97 15.75 4.86
C SER A 123 -25.19 16.27 3.42
N ARG A 124 -24.11 16.67 2.74
CA ARG A 124 -24.14 17.19 1.36
C ARG A 124 -23.73 16.15 0.32
N GLY A 125 -23.48 14.90 0.73
CA GLY A 125 -23.00 13.83 -0.15
C GLY A 125 -23.90 13.58 -1.37
N VAL A 126 -23.29 13.18 -2.48
CA VAL A 126 -23.98 12.99 -3.77
C VAL A 126 -24.48 11.57 -4.00
N LYS A 127 -23.93 10.59 -3.27
CA LYS A 127 -24.31 9.18 -3.38
C LYS A 127 -24.11 8.50 -2.04
N THR A 128 -25.07 7.68 -1.65
CA THR A 128 -24.99 6.85 -0.44
C THR A 128 -25.18 5.39 -0.82
N THR A 129 -24.26 4.54 -0.39
CA THR A 129 -24.40 3.07 -0.41
C THR A 129 -24.46 2.54 1.01
N VAL A 130 -25.09 1.38 1.19
CA VAL A 130 -25.28 0.74 2.49
C VAL A 130 -24.82 -0.70 2.40
N ASN A 131 -23.98 -1.13 3.34
CA ASN A 131 -23.50 -2.51 3.37
C ASN A 131 -24.46 -3.45 4.13
N SER A 132 -24.14 -4.75 4.20
CA SER A 132 -24.97 -5.77 4.88
C SER A 132 -25.19 -5.51 6.38
N LEU A 133 -24.30 -4.77 7.04
CA LEU A 133 -24.41 -4.37 8.44
C LEU A 133 -25.19 -3.06 8.64
N GLY A 134 -25.62 -2.41 7.54
CA GLY A 134 -26.29 -1.12 7.57
C GLY A 134 -25.36 0.08 7.69
N ASN A 135 -24.03 -0.11 7.68
CA ASN A 135 -23.08 1.00 7.63
C ASN A 135 -23.20 1.72 6.29
N ARG A 136 -23.02 3.03 6.32
CA ARG A 136 -23.18 3.89 5.16
C ARG A 136 -21.83 4.29 4.61
N GLN A 137 -21.74 4.40 3.30
CA GLN A 137 -20.63 4.97 2.56
C GLN A 137 -21.20 6.08 1.70
N VAL A 138 -20.70 7.29 1.91
CA VAL A 138 -21.17 8.50 1.26
C VAL A 138 -20.06 9.08 0.39
N THR A 139 -20.36 9.28 -0.89
CA THR A 139 -19.49 10.00 -1.81
C THR A 139 -19.68 11.50 -1.62
N PRO A 140 -18.65 12.25 -1.22
CA PRO A 140 -18.74 13.70 -1.03
C PRO A 140 -18.92 14.43 -2.37
N VAL A 141 -19.43 15.66 -2.32
CA VAL A 141 -19.39 16.56 -3.47
C VAL A 141 -17.93 16.86 -3.88
N SER A 142 -17.69 17.22 -5.14
CA SER A 142 -16.33 17.43 -5.66
C SER A 142 -15.52 18.46 -4.86
N SER A 143 -16.15 19.53 -4.35
CA SER A 143 -15.46 20.53 -3.52
C SER A 143 -14.98 19.95 -2.19
N ASP A 144 -15.79 19.10 -1.57
CA ASP A 144 -15.49 18.48 -0.28
C ASP A 144 -14.45 17.36 -0.45
N ALA A 145 -14.56 16.57 -1.53
CA ALA A 145 -13.55 15.60 -1.91
C ALA A 145 -12.16 16.25 -2.05
N LYS A 146 -12.08 17.42 -2.71
CA LYS A 146 -10.83 18.18 -2.83
C LYS A 146 -10.34 18.71 -1.49
N ALA A 147 -11.24 19.26 -0.66
CA ALA A 147 -10.87 19.77 0.66
C ALA A 147 -10.35 18.66 1.59
N LEU A 148 -10.87 17.44 1.47
CA LEU A 148 -10.41 16.28 2.23
C LEU A 148 -8.95 15.92 1.95
N LEU A 149 -8.42 16.21 0.75
CA LEU A 149 -7.04 15.88 0.38
C LEU A 149 -5.98 16.65 1.19
N GLU A 150 -6.36 17.77 1.79
CA GLU A 150 -5.47 18.63 2.59
C GLU A 150 -5.29 18.11 4.04
N TYR A 151 -6.13 17.18 4.48
CA TYR A 151 -6.04 16.63 5.84
C TYR A 151 -4.90 15.61 5.97
N LYS A 152 -4.45 15.45 7.22
CA LYS A 152 -3.39 14.49 7.57
C LYS A 152 -3.93 13.07 7.60
N ILE A 153 -3.07 12.11 7.27
CA ILE A 153 -3.38 10.69 7.36
C ILE A 153 -3.30 10.27 8.81
N LYS A 154 -4.40 9.76 9.36
CA LYS A 154 -4.50 9.24 10.72
C LYS A 154 -4.01 7.79 10.80
N ASN A 155 -4.55 6.94 9.93
CA ASN A 155 -4.29 5.50 9.90
C ASN A 155 -4.13 5.01 8.45
N LEU A 156 -3.45 3.88 8.28
CA LEU A 156 -3.36 3.18 6.99
C LEU A 156 -3.86 1.74 7.13
N THR A 157 -4.53 1.23 6.10
CA THR A 157 -4.88 -0.20 6.00
C THR A 157 -4.46 -0.73 4.64
N LEU A 158 -3.49 -1.64 4.63
CA LEU A 158 -3.07 -2.37 3.43
C LEU A 158 -3.82 -3.70 3.37
N VAL A 159 -4.50 -3.95 2.25
CA VAL A 159 -5.14 -5.23 1.96
C VAL A 159 -4.37 -5.90 0.82
N PRO A 160 -3.50 -6.88 1.11
CA PRO A 160 -2.77 -7.59 0.08
C PRO A 160 -3.71 -8.44 -0.78
N LYS A 161 -3.43 -8.51 -2.09
CA LYS A 161 -4.19 -9.36 -3.02
C LYS A 161 -3.99 -10.86 -2.77
N LYS A 162 -2.81 -11.24 -2.28
CA LYS A 162 -2.48 -12.61 -1.91
C LYS A 162 -2.67 -12.79 -0.42
N GLN A 163 -3.22 -13.95 -0.04
CA GLN A 163 -3.31 -14.34 1.36
C GLN A 163 -1.91 -14.47 1.96
N LEU A 164 -1.78 -13.97 3.18
CA LEU A 164 -0.61 -14.06 4.01
C LEU A 164 -0.51 -15.46 4.61
N THR A 165 0.71 -15.85 4.95
CA THR A 165 0.95 -17.07 5.73
C THR A 165 1.54 -16.66 7.06
N GLU A 166 1.15 -17.35 8.14
CA GLU A 166 1.73 -17.13 9.47
C GLU A 166 3.26 -17.15 9.43
N ARG A 167 3.85 -18.14 8.74
CA ARG A 167 5.30 -18.23 8.53
C ARG A 167 5.86 -16.99 7.84
N GLY A 168 5.21 -16.53 6.76
CA GLY A 168 5.65 -15.34 6.02
C GLY A 168 5.60 -14.07 6.87
N VAL A 169 4.55 -13.92 7.68
CA VAL A 169 4.41 -12.82 8.63
C VAL A 169 5.53 -12.88 9.68
N LYS A 170 5.73 -14.02 10.34
CA LYS A 170 6.80 -14.18 11.35
C LYS A 170 8.20 -13.91 10.81
N LEU A 171 8.49 -14.35 9.58
CA LEU A 171 9.80 -14.09 8.95
C LEU A 171 10.08 -12.61 8.69
N ARG A 172 9.05 -11.78 8.54
CA ARG A 172 9.18 -10.36 8.22
C ARG A 172 9.01 -9.46 9.44
N PHE A 173 8.02 -9.76 10.29
CA PHE A 173 7.65 -8.94 11.44
C PHE A 173 8.23 -9.45 12.77
N GLY A 174 8.61 -10.73 12.84
CA GLY A 174 8.97 -11.41 14.09
C GLY A 174 7.76 -12.03 14.78
N GLU A 175 7.93 -12.39 16.05
CA GLU A 175 6.84 -12.87 16.90
C GLU A 175 5.94 -11.69 17.34
N PRO A 176 4.61 -11.84 17.30
CA PRO A 176 3.68 -10.79 17.73
C PRO A 176 3.68 -10.63 19.26
N ASP A 177 3.39 -9.42 19.73
CA ASP A 177 3.24 -9.13 21.16
C ASP A 177 1.93 -9.70 21.72
N ARG A 178 0.88 -9.76 20.89
CA ARG A 178 -0.43 -10.33 21.25
C ARG A 178 -1.04 -11.06 20.07
N VAL A 179 -1.72 -12.18 20.36
CA VAL A 179 -2.51 -12.94 19.39
C VAL A 179 -3.91 -13.12 19.94
N THR A 180 -4.94 -12.82 19.14
CA THR A 180 -6.35 -13.04 19.51
C THR A 180 -7.05 -13.78 18.39
N GLN A 181 -7.73 -14.87 18.72
CA GLN A 181 -8.55 -15.62 17.79
C GLN A 181 -10.01 -15.21 17.96
N ASN A 182 -10.69 -14.95 16.84
CA ASN A 182 -12.10 -14.59 16.82
C ASN A 182 -12.96 -15.83 16.57
N SER A 183 -14.25 -15.73 16.89
CA SER A 183 -15.22 -16.81 16.69
C SER A 183 -15.45 -17.18 15.22
N ASP A 184 -15.10 -16.28 14.29
CA ASP A 184 -15.17 -16.50 12.84
C ASP A 184 -13.89 -17.16 12.28
N GLY A 185 -12.97 -17.58 13.15
CA GLY A 185 -11.71 -18.22 12.75
C GLY A 185 -10.61 -17.24 12.33
N SER A 186 -10.90 -15.95 12.19
CA SER A 186 -9.87 -14.93 11.95
C SER A 186 -8.96 -14.78 13.17
N THR A 187 -7.69 -14.46 12.93
CA THR A 187 -6.71 -14.22 13.99
C THR A 187 -6.09 -12.83 13.83
N ARG A 188 -5.99 -12.10 14.94
CA ARG A 188 -5.37 -10.77 15.02
C ARG A 188 -4.03 -10.85 15.73
N TRP A 189 -2.99 -10.38 15.06
CA TRP A 189 -1.61 -10.38 15.55
C TRP A 189 -1.15 -8.93 15.71
N VAL A 190 -0.87 -8.52 16.94
CA VAL A 190 -0.50 -7.14 17.27
C VAL A 190 1.00 -7.04 17.50
N TYR A 191 1.63 -6.08 16.82
CA TYR A 191 3.03 -5.71 16.98
C TYR A 191 3.10 -4.27 17.51
N VAL A 192 3.11 -4.12 18.83
CA VAL A 192 3.01 -2.84 19.55
C VAL A 192 4.12 -1.90 19.12
N ASN A 193 5.38 -2.37 19.14
CA ASN A 193 6.57 -1.56 18.82
C ASN A 193 6.67 -1.18 17.33
N LYS A 194 5.89 -1.84 16.47
CA LYS A 194 5.82 -1.57 15.03
C LYS A 194 4.55 -0.81 14.63
N GLY A 195 3.63 -0.57 15.57
CA GLY A 195 2.36 0.12 15.31
C GLY A 195 1.51 -0.57 14.25
N VAL A 196 1.49 -1.91 14.23
CA VAL A 196 0.76 -2.68 13.20
C VAL A 196 -0.02 -3.82 13.83
N GLU A 197 -1.28 -3.96 13.42
CA GLU A 197 -2.10 -5.14 13.63
C GLU A 197 -2.28 -5.87 12.30
N ILE A 198 -2.05 -7.18 12.29
CA ILE A 198 -2.25 -8.04 11.13
C ILE A 198 -3.46 -8.92 11.39
N ILE A 199 -4.43 -8.84 10.49
CA ILE A 199 -5.63 -9.66 10.49
C ILE A 199 -5.41 -10.76 9.45
N LEU A 200 -5.39 -12.01 9.91
CA LEU A 200 -5.38 -13.21 9.08
C LEU A 200 -6.80 -13.76 9.04
N ASN A 201 -7.43 -13.73 7.88
CA ASN A 201 -8.82 -14.13 7.68
C ASN A 201 -8.90 -15.32 6.72
N PRO A 202 -9.36 -16.51 7.17
CA PRO A 202 -9.47 -17.68 6.30
C PRO A 202 -10.55 -17.51 5.22
N ASP A 203 -11.61 -16.78 5.51
CA ASP A 203 -12.82 -16.66 4.67
C ASP A 203 -12.92 -15.28 3.98
N GLY A 204 -11.87 -14.46 4.08
CA GLY A 204 -11.87 -13.09 3.57
C GLY A 204 -10.47 -12.55 3.28
N PRO A 205 -10.36 -11.25 2.95
CA PRO A 205 -9.07 -10.63 2.76
C PRO A 205 -8.32 -10.49 4.09
N ASP A 206 -7.02 -10.72 4.06
CA ASP A 206 -6.12 -10.31 5.13
C ASP A 206 -5.94 -8.79 5.12
N ALA A 207 -5.51 -8.23 6.24
CA ALA A 207 -5.25 -6.79 6.33
C ALA A 207 -4.07 -6.51 7.26
N LEU A 208 -3.31 -5.47 6.93
CA LEU A 208 -2.33 -4.85 7.83
C LEU A 208 -2.83 -3.45 8.16
N GLN A 209 -3.15 -3.21 9.42
CA GLN A 209 -3.66 -1.95 9.94
C GLN A 209 -2.57 -1.24 10.72
N TYR A 210 -2.18 -0.06 10.25
CA TYR A 210 -1.16 0.79 10.86
C TYR A 210 -1.84 1.92 11.61
N TYR A 211 -1.63 1.95 12.92
CA TYR A 211 -2.14 2.96 13.83
C TYR A 211 -1.27 2.99 15.08
N ARG A 212 -1.37 4.08 15.84
CA ARG A 212 -0.68 4.17 17.13
C ARG A 212 -1.36 3.24 18.13
N VAL A 213 -0.74 2.08 18.36
CA VAL A 213 -1.19 1.11 19.37
C VAL A 213 -0.86 1.69 20.74
N GLN A 214 -1.87 2.16 21.46
CA GLN A 214 -1.75 2.66 22.84
C GLN A 214 -1.65 1.50 23.85
#